data_AF-A0A3B5Q9L2-F1
#
_entry.id   AF-A0A3B5Q9L2-F1
#
_cell.length_a   1.000
_cell.length_b   1.000
_cell.length_c   1.000
_cell.angle_alpha   90.00
_cell.angle_beta   90.00
_cell.angle_gamma   90.00
#
_symmetry.space_group_name_H-M   'P 1'
#
loop_
_entity.id
_entity.type
_entity.pdbx_description
1 polymer ?
#
loop_
_entity_poly.entity_id
_entity_poly.type
_entity_poly.pdbx_seq_one_letter_code
_entity_poly.pdbx_strand_id
1 'polypeptide(L)'
;MALKQMLFETLQELGDEEFRRFKWFLQQTDDLDGLPLIPKSHLENADRQETVDQMVQKYNCWAVEVLKKNLQKIYRNDLQDKLSNIHRPVQGNSSGSWLGFIKVCFVD
;
A
#
# COMPACT_ATOMS: atom_id res chain seq x y z
N MET A 1 -8.42 -9.72 6.33
CA MET A 1 -8.67 -8.34 5.85
C MET A 1 -8.52 -8.33 4.34
N ALA A 2 -9.46 -7.74 3.60
CA ALA A 2 -9.36 -7.64 2.14
C ALA A 2 -8.34 -6.56 1.74
N LEU A 3 -7.61 -6.75 0.63
CA LEU A 3 -6.55 -5.83 0.19
C LEU A 3 -7.02 -4.37 0.11
N LYS A 4 -8.14 -4.11 -0.60
CA LYS A 4 -8.71 -2.76 -0.74
C LYS A 4 -9.05 -2.13 0.60
N GLN A 5 -9.65 -2.90 1.51
CA GLN A 5 -10.02 -2.42 2.83
C GLN A 5 -8.80 -2.01 3.65
N MET A 6 -7.73 -2.82 3.64
CA MET A 6 -6.49 -2.52 4.35
C MET A 6 -5.83 -1.23 3.85
N LEU A 7 -5.74 -1.06 2.53
CA LEU A 7 -5.19 0.14 1.92
C LEU A 7 -6.03 1.36 2.32
N PHE A 8 -7.35 1.24 2.24
CA PHE A 8 -8.27 2.33 2.58
C PHE A 8 -8.17 2.77 4.03
N GLU A 9 -8.23 1.83 4.98
CA GLU A 9 -8.09 2.10 6.42
C GLU A 9 -6.77 2.79 6.73
N THR A 10 -5.67 2.38 6.08
CA THR A 10 -4.36 3.02 6.26
C THR A 10 -4.34 4.45 5.71
N LEU A 11 -4.95 4.70 4.54
CA LEU A 11 -5.02 6.04 3.96
C LEU A 11 -5.95 6.98 4.75
N GLN A 12 -6.91 6.45 5.50
CA GLN A 12 -7.72 7.23 6.44
C GLN A 12 -6.91 7.76 7.63
N GLU A 13 -5.85 7.06 8.04
CA GLU A 13 -4.95 7.53 9.11
C GLU A 13 -3.99 8.64 8.67
N LEU A 14 -3.97 9.00 7.37
CA LEU A 14 -3.19 10.11 6.84
C LEU A 14 -4.00 11.42 6.92
N GLY A 15 -3.40 12.45 7.50
CA GLY A 15 -3.91 13.82 7.39
C GLY A 15 -3.89 14.31 5.93
N ASP A 16 -4.60 15.38 5.62
CA ASP A 16 -4.76 15.81 4.22
C ASP A 16 -3.44 16.23 3.55
N GLU A 17 -2.52 16.86 4.29
CA GLU A 17 -1.19 17.18 3.76
C GLU A 17 -0.34 15.93 3.51
N GLU A 18 -0.41 14.96 4.42
CA GLU A 18 0.30 13.69 4.30
C GLU A 18 -0.22 12.89 3.12
N PHE A 19 -1.55 12.85 2.95
CA PHE A 19 -2.20 12.21 1.83
C PHE A 19 -1.85 12.89 0.49
N ARG A 20 -1.76 14.24 0.47
CA ARG A 20 -1.28 14.97 -0.71
C ARG A 20 0.15 14.58 -1.09
N ARG A 21 1.06 14.49 -0.10
CA ARG A 21 2.44 14.03 -0.33
C ARG A 21 2.50 12.57 -0.77
N PHE A 22 1.66 11.71 -0.18
CA PHE A 22 1.53 10.31 -0.58
C PHE A 22 1.17 10.17 -2.06
N LYS A 23 0.15 10.90 -2.53
CA LYS A 23 -0.24 10.92 -3.95
C LYS A 23 0.88 11.44 -4.85
N TRP A 24 1.67 12.41 -4.38
CA TRP A 24 2.83 12.91 -5.13
C TRP A 24 3.90 11.82 -5.31
N PHE A 25 4.17 11.02 -4.28
CA PHE A 25 5.14 9.92 -4.37
C PHE A 25 4.67 8.73 -5.22
N LEU A 26 3.35 8.52 -5.37
CA LEU A 26 2.80 7.52 -6.32
C LEU A 26 3.10 7.86 -7.79
N GLN A 27 3.47 9.11 -8.07
CA GLN A 27 3.80 9.59 -9.41
C GLN A 27 5.31 9.51 -9.72
N GLN A 28 6.15 9.16 -8.74
CA GLN A 28 7.60 9.15 -8.90
C GLN A 28 8.11 7.77 -9.30
N THR A 29 8.95 7.70 -10.34
CA THR A 29 9.45 6.45 -10.94
C THR A 29 10.52 5.77 -10.11
N ASP A 30 11.34 6.56 -9.42
CA ASP A 30 12.68 6.13 -9.04
C ASP A 30 12.68 5.11 -7.90
N ASP A 31 11.57 4.98 -7.18
CA ASP A 31 11.48 4.17 -5.96
C ASP A 31 10.51 2.99 -6.06
N LEU A 32 9.86 2.82 -7.22
CA LEU A 32 8.87 1.76 -7.44
C LEU A 32 9.46 0.53 -8.14
N ASP A 33 10.79 0.36 -8.16
CA ASP A 33 11.50 -0.80 -8.73
C ASP A 33 11.05 -1.19 -10.16
N GLY A 34 10.76 -0.20 -11.00
CA GLY A 34 10.28 -0.42 -12.37
C GLY A 34 8.79 -0.72 -12.50
N LEU A 35 8.01 -0.64 -11.41
CA LEU A 35 6.56 -0.71 -11.48
C LEU A 35 5.98 0.51 -12.23
N PRO A 36 4.84 0.33 -12.91
CA PRO A 36 4.30 1.35 -13.79
C PRO A 36 3.65 2.49 -12.98
N LEU A 37 3.99 3.74 -13.31
CA LEU A 37 3.42 4.92 -12.65
C LEU A 37 1.90 5.04 -12.80
N ILE A 38 1.27 5.65 -11.80
CA ILE A 38 -0.09 6.17 -11.92
C ILE A 38 -0.01 7.61 -12.47
N PRO A 39 -0.71 7.95 -13.57
CA PRO A 39 -0.71 9.29 -14.13
C PRO A 39 -1.14 10.36 -13.13
N LYS A 40 -0.51 11.54 -13.16
CA LYS A 40 -0.88 12.67 -12.29
C LYS A 40 -2.37 13.04 -12.40
N SER A 41 -2.92 13.04 -13.61
CA SER A 41 -4.34 13.37 -13.86
C SER A 41 -5.31 12.44 -13.11
N HIS A 42 -4.90 11.21 -12.84
CA HIS A 42 -5.69 10.23 -12.09
C HIS A 42 -5.61 10.42 -10.57
N LEU A 43 -4.65 11.22 -10.08
CA LEU A 43 -4.40 11.40 -8.65
C LEU A 43 -4.65 12.83 -8.16
N GLU A 44 -4.67 13.84 -9.04
CA GLU A 44 -4.78 15.25 -8.66
C GLU A 44 -6.01 15.52 -7.79
N ASN A 45 -7.19 15.07 -8.24
CA ASN A 45 -8.46 15.23 -7.52
C ASN A 45 -8.95 13.94 -6.86
N ALA A 46 -8.18 12.85 -6.94
CA ALA A 46 -8.61 11.58 -6.40
C ALA A 46 -8.76 11.63 -4.88
N ASP A 47 -9.88 11.14 -4.39
CA ASP A 47 -10.09 10.89 -2.96
C ASP A 47 -9.33 9.63 -2.50
N ARG A 48 -9.46 9.30 -1.21
CA ARG A 48 -8.79 8.12 -0.63
C ARG A 48 -9.26 6.82 -1.26
N GLN A 49 -10.54 6.68 -1.56
CA GLN A 49 -11.10 5.47 -2.15
C GLN A 49 -10.69 5.32 -3.61
N GLU A 50 -10.77 6.39 -4.40
CA GLU A 50 -10.31 6.43 -5.78
C GLU A 50 -8.81 6.12 -5.87
N THR A 51 -8.01 6.62 -4.92
CA THR A 51 -6.57 6.31 -4.86
C THR A 51 -6.33 4.82 -4.57
N VAL A 52 -7.11 4.19 -3.68
CA VAL A 52 -7.03 2.73 -3.44
C VAL A 52 -7.36 1.96 -4.71
N ASP A 53 -8.41 2.35 -5.42
CA ASP A 53 -8.81 1.68 -6.65
C ASP A 53 -7.72 1.78 -7.72
N GLN A 54 -7.11 2.96 -7.89
CA GLN A 54 -5.96 3.15 -8.79
C GLN A 54 -4.77 2.28 -8.38
N MET A 55 -4.44 2.21 -7.08
CA MET A 55 -3.34 1.38 -6.58
C MET A 55 -3.57 -0.11 -6.83
N VAL A 56 -4.77 -0.62 -6.53
CA VAL A 56 -5.10 -2.04 -6.74
C VAL A 56 -5.17 -2.37 -8.21
N GLN A 57 -5.75 -1.50 -9.03
CA GLN A 57 -5.81 -1.69 -10.47
C GLN A 57 -4.39 -1.71 -11.10
N LYS A 58 -3.50 -0.84 -10.62
CA LYS A 58 -2.18 -0.66 -11.23
C LYS A 58 -1.13 -1.65 -10.73
N TYR A 59 -1.15 -1.94 -9.43
CA TYR A 59 -0.10 -2.71 -8.76
C TYR A 59 -0.61 -4.08 -8.27
N ASN A 60 -1.91 -4.32 -8.25
CA ASN A 60 -2.52 -5.55 -7.75
C ASN A 60 -1.98 -5.91 -6.34
N CYS A 61 -1.41 -7.10 -6.18
CA CYS A 61 -0.80 -7.56 -4.93
C CYS A 61 0.40 -6.70 -4.47
N TRP A 62 1.09 -6.02 -5.39
CA TRP A 62 2.20 -5.12 -5.08
C TRP A 62 1.74 -3.79 -4.46
N ALA A 63 0.43 -3.51 -4.44
CA ALA A 63 -0.11 -2.29 -3.86
C ALA A 63 0.26 -2.10 -2.38
N VAL A 64 0.40 -3.18 -1.62
CA VAL A 64 0.83 -3.14 -0.21
C VAL A 64 2.26 -2.65 -0.08
N GLU A 65 3.13 -3.11 -0.97
CA GLU A 65 4.56 -2.79 -0.95
C GLU A 65 4.79 -1.36 -1.43
N VAL A 66 4.02 -0.91 -2.43
CA VAL A 66 3.97 0.49 -2.85
C VAL A 66 3.46 1.39 -1.71
N LEU A 67 2.40 0.98 -1.00
CA LEU A 67 1.88 1.72 0.16
C LEU A 67 2.98 1.89 1.23
N LYS A 68 3.63 0.80 1.64
CA LYS A 68 4.69 0.84 2.67
C LYS A 68 5.84 1.77 2.29
N LYS A 69 6.36 1.65 1.07
CA LYS A 69 7.44 2.52 0.57
C LYS A 69 7.03 3.99 0.61
N ASN A 70 5.82 4.31 0.15
CA ASN A 70 5.35 5.69 0.13
C ASN A 70 5.09 6.26 1.53
N LEU A 71 4.62 5.44 2.48
CA LEU A 71 4.48 5.82 3.89
C LEU A 71 5.83 6.18 4.52
N GLN A 72 6.88 5.42 4.22
CA GLN A 72 8.24 5.69 4.69
C GLN A 72 8.74 7.07 4.20
N LYS A 73 8.47 7.42 2.94
CA LYS A 73 8.88 8.70 2.35
C LYS A 73 8.18 9.92 2.95
N ILE A 74 6.96 9.74 3.47
CA ILE A 74 6.24 10.80 4.20
C ILE A 74 6.48 10.73 5.71
N TYR A 75 7.44 9.90 6.16
CA TYR A 75 7.80 9.70 7.56
C TYR A 75 6.69 9.10 8.44
N ARG A 76 5.70 8.42 7.84
CA ARG A 76 4.64 7.67 8.55
C ARG A 76 5.04 6.22 8.80
N ASN A 77 6.20 6.04 9.42
CA ASN A 77 6.75 4.72 9.77
C ASN A 77 5.85 3.97 10.76
N ASP A 78 5.08 4.70 11.57
CA ASP A 78 4.07 4.15 12.49
C ASP A 78 3.03 3.30 11.75
N LEU A 79 2.56 3.77 10.59
CA LEU A 79 1.59 3.03 9.77
C LEU A 79 2.23 1.86 9.04
N GLN A 80 3.50 1.98 8.63
CA GLN A 80 4.25 0.89 8.03
C GLN A 80 4.42 -0.28 9.00
N ASP A 81 4.71 0.01 10.27
CA ASP A 81 4.85 -1.00 11.31
C ASP A 81 3.51 -1.67 11.61
N LYS A 82 2.41 -0.91 11.67
CA LYS A 82 1.05 -1.47 11.78
C LYS A 82 0.74 -2.44 10.65
N LEU A 83 1.00 -2.06 9.40
CA LEU A 83 0.81 -2.92 8.23
C LEU A 83 1.63 -4.22 8.34
N SER A 84 2.88 -4.12 8.80
CA SER A 84 3.75 -5.29 8.96
C SER A 84 3.26 -6.24 10.07
N ASN A 85 2.64 -5.68 11.12
CA ASN A 85 2.06 -6.45 12.21
C ASN A 85 0.73 -7.12 11.85
N ILE A 86 -0.07 -6.56 10.93
CA ILE A 86 -1.30 -7.19 10.41
C ILE A 86 -0.98 -8.52 9.70
N HIS A 87 0.19 -8.62 9.07
CA HIS A 87 0.66 -9.84 8.41
C HIS A 87 1.38 -10.82 9.34
N ARG A 88 1.67 -10.43 10.59
CA ARG A 88 2.20 -11.35 11.59
C ARG A 88 1.02 -12.04 12.26
N PRO A 89 0.80 -13.35 12.10
CA PRO A 89 -0.20 -14.03 12.91
C PRO A 89 0.17 -13.77 14.38
N VAL A 90 -0.82 -13.35 15.17
CA VAL A 90 -0.70 -13.29 16.64
C VAL A 90 -0.12 -14.64 17.06
N GLN A 91 1.07 -14.63 17.66
CA GLN A 91 1.78 -15.87 18.00
C GLN A 91 1.06 -16.59 19.14
N GLY A 92 0.06 -17.38 18.78
CA GLY A 92 -0.25 -18.66 19.40
C GLY A 92 0.25 -19.74 18.46
N ASN A 93 1.40 -20.34 18.78
CA ASN A 93 2.01 -21.53 18.17
C ASN A 93 1.45 -21.99 16.81
N SER A 94 1.97 -21.44 15.71
CA SER A 94 2.11 -22.21 14.46
C SER A 94 3.01 -21.51 13.47
N SER A 95 3.95 -22.28 12.91
CA SER A 95 4.92 -21.88 11.88
C SER A 95 4.22 -21.56 10.56
N GLY A 96 3.64 -20.37 10.44
CA GLY A 96 3.09 -19.85 9.20
C GLY A 96 4.15 -19.08 8.42
N SER A 97 4.76 -19.73 7.42
CA SER A 97 5.78 -19.13 6.55
C SER A 97 5.19 -18.01 5.68
N TRP A 98 5.92 -16.89 5.58
CA TRP A 98 5.68 -15.75 4.68
C TRP A 98 5.50 -16.16 3.19
N LEU A 99 5.93 -17.37 2.82
CA LEU A 99 5.70 -17.97 1.51
C LEU A 99 4.20 -18.19 1.20
N GLY A 100 3.34 -18.32 2.22
CA GLY A 100 1.91 -18.55 2.05
C GLY A 100 1.15 -17.38 1.41
N PHE A 101 1.48 -16.13 1.78
CA PHE A 101 0.88 -14.93 1.20
C PHE A 101 1.41 -14.64 -0.22
N ILE A 102 2.69 -14.93 -0.48
CA ILE A 102 3.24 -14.85 -1.84
C ILE A 102 2.56 -15.88 -2.75
N LYS A 103 2.21 -17.07 -2.25
CA LYS A 103 1.51 -18.10 -3.03
C LYS A 103 0.07 -17.71 -3.40
N VAL A 104 -0.59 -16.82 -2.64
CA VAL A 104 -1.89 -16.23 -3.02
C VAL A 104 -1.75 -15.26 -4.19
N CYS A 105 -0.56 -14.69 -4.41
CA CYS A 105 -0.29 -13.75 -5.50
C CYS A 105 0.16 -14.41 -6.81
N PHE A 106 0.31 -15.75 -6.84
CA PHE A 106 0.82 -16.53 -7.98
C PHE A 106 -0.13 -17.67 -8.40
N VAL A 107 -1.42 -17.57 -8.08
CA VAL A 107 -2.46 -18.46 -8.61
C VAL A 107 -3.49 -17.60 -9.33
N ASP A 108 -3.06 -17.09 -10.48
CA ASP A 108 -3.78 -17.11 -11.76
C ASP A 108 -2.72 -17.11 -12.88
#